data_AF-A0A5D0XS61-F1
#
_entry.id   AF-A0A5D0XS61-F1
#
_cell.length_a   1.000
_cell.length_b   1.000
_cell.length_c   1.000
_cell.angle_alpha   90.00
_cell.angle_beta   90.00
_cell.angle_gamma   90.00
#
_symmetry.space_group_name_H-M   'P 1'
#
loop_
_entity.id
_entity.type
_entity.pdbx_description
1 polymer ?
#
loop_
_entity_poly.entity_id
_entity_poly.type
_entity_poly.pdbx_seq_one_letter_code
_entity_poly.pdbx_strand_id
1 'polypeptide(L)'
;MTTEHLHDDPQDLRPADGTRARGDDLDVLSRQLGRPVRDVVGIGARCVCGNPLVAVTAPRLSNGIPFPTTFYLSHPVISAAVSRLEADGVMTEMSARLGEDDELAEQHRRAHEAFLVARAAVGERAGTGPVPEIDGVSAGGMPTRVKCLHVLVAHALSAGPGVNPLGDEAIAGIAPWWTADRCSCAGAWDTAGQVPAVDLSRHTRTQGLTVEELETKRAARRRSAPGTDGGSDEEED
;
A
#
# COMPACT_ATOMS: atom_id res chain seq x y z
N MET A 1 -36.55 -22.79 -23.17
CA MET A 1 -35.88 -21.48 -23.14
C MET A 1 -34.80 -21.57 -22.09
N THR A 2 -33.59 -21.91 -22.54
CA THR A 2 -32.40 -22.12 -21.72
C THR A 2 -31.80 -20.78 -21.35
N THR A 3 -31.69 -20.52 -20.06
CA THR A 3 -31.03 -19.34 -19.48
C THR A 3 -29.55 -19.38 -19.84
N GLU A 4 -29.10 -18.49 -20.72
CA GLU A 4 -27.69 -18.26 -21.00
C GLU A 4 -26.98 -17.86 -19.70
N HIS A 5 -26.13 -18.76 -19.19
CA HIS A 5 -25.11 -18.41 -18.20
C HIS A 5 -24.01 -17.67 -18.95
N LEU A 6 -24.05 -16.33 -18.88
CA LEU A 6 -22.90 -15.48 -19.17
C LEU A 6 -21.76 -15.93 -18.24
N HIS A 7 -20.85 -16.73 -18.78
CA HIS A 7 -19.54 -16.93 -18.18
C HIS A 7 -18.79 -15.62 -18.37
N ASP A 8 -18.64 -14.86 -17.28
CA ASP A 8 -17.72 -13.73 -17.23
C ASP A 8 -16.31 -14.34 -17.31
N ASP A 9 -15.66 -14.20 -18.47
CA ASP A 9 -14.33 -14.75 -18.72
C ASP A 9 -13.31 -13.93 -17.90
N PRO A 10 -12.61 -14.52 -16.91
CA PRO A 10 -11.67 -13.77 -16.05
C PRO A 10 -10.48 -13.16 -16.82
N GLN A 11 -10.36 -13.44 -18.12
CA GLN A 11 -9.34 -12.89 -19.02
C GLN A 11 -9.69 -11.51 -19.61
N ASP A 12 -10.92 -11.00 -19.46
CA ASP A 12 -11.34 -9.69 -20.01
C ASP A 12 -11.28 -8.53 -18.98
N LEU A 13 -10.72 -8.80 -17.79
CA LEU A 13 -10.45 -7.77 -16.79
C LEU A 13 -9.28 -6.91 -17.24
N ARG A 14 -9.57 -5.67 -17.65
CA ARG A 14 -8.53 -4.65 -17.86
C ARG A 14 -7.65 -4.54 -16.62
N PRO A 15 -6.31 -4.43 -16.78
CA PRO A 15 -5.43 -4.28 -15.63
C PRO A 15 -5.87 -3.10 -14.78
N ALA A 16 -5.90 -3.31 -13.47
CA ALA A 16 -6.25 -2.30 -12.47
C ALA A 16 -5.18 -1.20 -12.40
N ASP A 17 -4.98 -0.41 -13.45
CA ASP A 17 -3.85 0.51 -13.54
C ASP A 17 -4.22 1.97 -13.17
N GLY A 18 -5.50 2.21 -12.86
CA GLY A 18 -6.04 3.47 -12.35
C GLY A 18 -6.23 4.56 -13.40
N THR A 19 -6.99 5.59 -13.02
CA THR A 19 -7.17 6.79 -13.85
C THR A 19 -5.94 7.69 -13.78
N ARG A 20 -5.63 8.44 -14.84
CA ARG A 20 -4.51 9.39 -14.82
C ARG A 20 -4.66 10.40 -13.67
N ALA A 21 -3.59 10.59 -12.89
CA ALA A 21 -3.59 11.56 -11.81
C ALA A 21 -3.61 12.99 -12.36
N ARG A 22 -4.40 13.86 -11.72
CA ARG A 22 -4.44 15.31 -11.96
C ARG A 22 -3.58 16.05 -10.93
N GLY A 23 -3.27 17.32 -11.18
CA GLY A 23 -2.40 18.11 -10.31
C GLY A 23 -2.95 18.28 -8.88
N ASP A 24 -4.27 18.47 -8.76
CA ASP A 24 -4.97 18.53 -7.49
C ASP A 24 -4.94 17.20 -6.71
N ASP A 25 -4.95 16.07 -7.42
CA ASP A 25 -4.85 14.75 -6.79
C ASP A 25 -3.53 14.59 -6.00
N LEU A 26 -2.41 15.06 -6.55
CA LEU A 26 -1.10 14.93 -5.90
C LEU A 26 -1.01 15.76 -4.61
N ASP A 27 -1.60 16.95 -4.62
CA ASP A 27 -1.69 17.82 -3.45
C ASP A 27 -2.57 17.20 -2.36
N VAL A 28 -3.71 16.64 -2.74
CA VAL A 28 -4.61 15.95 -1.81
C VAL A 28 -3.93 14.72 -1.22
N LEU A 29 -3.33 13.87 -2.05
CA LEU A 29 -2.58 12.70 -1.59
C LEU A 29 -1.44 13.10 -0.64
N SER A 30 -0.73 14.20 -0.94
CA SER A 30 0.39 14.64 -0.09
C SER A 30 -0.09 15.11 1.29
N ARG A 31 -1.24 15.80 1.34
CA ARG A 31 -1.89 16.18 2.61
C ARG A 31 -2.39 14.96 3.38
N GLN A 32 -3.03 14.00 2.69
CA GLN A 32 -3.49 12.74 3.30
C GLN A 32 -2.34 11.94 3.92
N LEU A 33 -1.19 11.89 3.24
CA LEU A 33 -0.01 11.16 3.71
C LEU A 33 0.88 11.95 4.68
N GLY A 34 0.65 13.26 4.83
CA GLY A 34 1.49 14.16 5.61
C GLY A 34 2.92 14.33 5.05
N ARG A 35 3.14 14.02 3.77
CA ARG A 35 4.43 14.13 3.06
C ARG A 35 4.20 14.24 1.55
N PRO A 36 5.16 14.78 0.78
CA PRO A 36 5.09 14.72 -0.68
C PRO A 36 4.87 13.28 -1.17
N VAL A 37 3.94 13.11 -2.10
CA VAL A 37 3.78 11.83 -2.80
C VAL A 37 4.90 11.61 -3.80
N ARG A 38 5.22 10.34 -4.07
CA ARG A 38 6.37 9.94 -4.88
C ARG A 38 5.88 9.21 -6.11
N ASP A 39 6.25 9.73 -7.28
CA ASP A 39 6.07 9.09 -8.59
C ASP A 39 4.67 8.46 -8.79
N VAL A 40 3.64 9.16 -8.31
CA VAL A 40 2.24 8.79 -8.51
C VAL A 40 1.85 9.11 -9.94
N VAL A 41 1.44 8.08 -10.67
CA VAL A 41 1.09 8.15 -12.09
C VAL A 41 -0.41 7.98 -12.35
N GLY A 42 -1.16 7.55 -11.34
CA GLY A 42 -2.60 7.38 -11.42
C GLY A 42 -3.29 7.31 -10.06
N ILE A 43 -4.63 7.29 -10.11
CA ILE A 43 -5.53 7.11 -8.97
C ILE A 43 -6.31 5.83 -9.20
N GLY A 44 -6.11 4.87 -8.31
CA GLY A 44 -6.68 3.52 -8.40
C GLY A 44 -8.15 3.50 -7.98
N ALA A 45 -8.49 4.29 -6.96
CA ALA A 45 -9.86 4.42 -6.48
C ALA A 45 -10.12 5.84 -5.94
N ARG A 46 -11.37 6.29 -6.05
CA ARG A 46 -11.83 7.60 -5.61
C ARG A 46 -13.01 7.48 -4.67
N CYS A 47 -13.10 8.42 -3.74
CA CYS A 47 -14.29 8.64 -2.93
C CYS A 47 -15.42 9.15 -3.81
N VAL A 48 -16.67 9.04 -3.35
CA VAL A 48 -17.85 9.61 -4.03
C VAL A 48 -17.76 11.13 -4.24
N CYS A 49 -16.95 11.84 -3.46
CA CYS A 49 -16.67 13.27 -3.67
C CYS A 49 -15.54 13.56 -4.68
N GLY A 50 -14.93 12.52 -5.26
CA GLY A 50 -13.85 12.62 -6.25
C GLY A 50 -12.43 12.58 -5.68
N ASN A 51 -12.24 12.80 -4.38
CA ASN A 51 -10.92 12.73 -3.73
C ASN A 51 -10.29 11.33 -3.85
N PRO A 52 -8.97 11.24 -4.00
CA PRO A 52 -8.28 9.96 -4.11
C PRO A 52 -8.37 9.15 -2.81
N LEU A 53 -8.59 7.85 -2.97
CA LEU A 53 -8.46 6.85 -1.90
C LEU A 53 -7.15 6.08 -2.03
N VAL A 54 -6.80 5.73 -3.27
CA VAL A 54 -5.64 4.90 -3.60
C VAL A 54 -4.80 5.61 -4.65
N ALA A 55 -3.52 5.81 -4.33
CA ALA A 55 -2.52 6.24 -5.30
C ALA A 55 -1.98 5.03 -6.09
N VAL A 56 -1.74 5.22 -7.38
CA VAL A 56 -1.02 4.27 -8.24
C VAL A 56 0.38 4.84 -8.51
N THR A 57 1.39 4.17 -7.99
CA THR A 57 2.79 4.60 -8.07
C THR A 57 3.58 3.75 -9.06
N ALA A 58 4.47 4.39 -9.80
CA ALA A 58 5.38 3.70 -10.72
C ALA A 58 6.24 2.67 -9.97
N PRO A 59 6.54 1.51 -10.59
CA PRO A 59 7.30 0.44 -9.93
C PRO A 59 8.77 0.80 -9.69
N ARG A 60 9.26 1.87 -10.31
CA ARG A 60 10.55 2.51 -10.01
C ARG A 60 10.33 4.00 -9.82
N LEU A 61 10.88 4.52 -8.73
CA LEU A 61 10.85 5.95 -8.44
C LEU A 61 11.82 6.70 -9.37
N SER A 62 11.63 8.00 -9.56
CA SER A 62 12.49 8.86 -10.39
C SER A 62 13.95 8.91 -9.90
N ASN A 63 14.21 8.60 -8.63
CA ASN A 63 15.56 8.45 -8.08
C ASN A 63 16.17 7.05 -8.33
N GLY A 64 15.52 6.20 -9.14
CA GLY A 64 15.98 4.87 -9.52
C GLY A 64 15.60 3.75 -8.56
N ILE A 65 15.01 4.05 -7.39
CA ILE A 65 14.73 3.03 -6.36
C ILE A 65 13.51 2.19 -6.74
N PRO A 66 13.59 0.84 -6.68
CA PRO A 66 12.43 -0.03 -6.83
C PRO A 66 11.36 0.26 -5.78
N PHE A 67 10.10 0.35 -6.21
CA PHE A 67 8.95 0.58 -5.33
C PHE A 67 7.94 -0.56 -5.49
N PRO A 68 7.97 -1.58 -4.61
CA PRO A 68 7.17 -2.79 -4.80
C PRO A 68 5.66 -2.57 -4.66
N THR A 69 5.24 -1.49 -3.99
CA THR A 69 3.83 -1.20 -3.71
C THR A 69 3.22 -0.28 -4.76
N THR A 70 2.61 -0.86 -5.80
CA THR A 70 1.92 -0.08 -6.84
C THR A 70 0.67 0.63 -6.33
N PHE A 71 -0.16 -0.04 -5.53
CA PHE A 71 -1.39 0.54 -4.96
C PHE A 71 -1.16 0.96 -3.51
N TYR A 72 -1.24 2.26 -3.24
CA TYR A 72 -1.00 2.82 -1.92
C TYR A 72 -2.28 3.45 -1.37
N LEU A 73 -2.83 2.84 -0.31
CA LEU A 73 -4.00 3.39 0.41
C LEU A 73 -3.58 4.67 1.14
N SER A 74 -4.23 5.78 0.80
CA SER A 74 -3.86 7.12 1.27
C SER A 74 -4.90 7.75 2.18
N HIS A 75 -6.18 7.42 2.00
CA HIS A 75 -7.26 8.06 2.73
C HIS A 75 -7.19 7.79 4.25
N PRO A 76 -7.01 8.81 5.12
CA PRO A 76 -6.72 8.62 6.54
C PRO A 76 -7.76 7.81 7.30
N VAL A 77 -9.06 8.01 7.03
CA VAL A 77 -10.14 7.24 7.67
C VAL A 77 -10.06 5.75 7.35
N ILE A 78 -9.76 5.41 6.10
CA ILE A 78 -9.70 4.01 5.64
C ILE A 78 -8.44 3.38 6.22
N SER A 79 -7.28 4.04 6.12
CA SER A 79 -6.02 3.56 6.71
C SER A 79 -6.14 3.33 8.21
N ALA A 80 -6.79 4.23 8.96
CA ALA A 80 -7.02 4.04 10.39
C ALA A 80 -7.97 2.87 10.66
N ALA A 81 -8.99 2.65 9.84
CA ALA A 81 -9.90 1.51 9.98
C ALA A 81 -9.21 0.18 9.68
N VAL A 82 -8.40 0.13 8.63
CA VAL A 82 -7.59 -1.05 8.29
C VAL A 82 -6.57 -1.35 9.37
N SER A 83 -5.92 -0.32 9.93
CA SER A 83 -4.99 -0.48 11.06
C SER A 83 -5.65 -1.09 12.30
N ARG A 84 -6.95 -0.85 12.53
CA ARG A 84 -7.70 -1.51 13.61
C ARG A 84 -7.83 -3.01 13.35
N LEU A 85 -8.24 -3.42 12.16
CA LEU A 85 -8.28 -4.84 11.79
C LEU A 85 -6.90 -5.52 11.90
N GLU A 86 -5.84 -4.82 11.48
CA GLU A 86 -4.47 -5.34 11.62
C GLU A 86 -4.08 -5.54 13.09
N ALA A 87 -4.47 -4.62 13.98
CA ALA A 87 -4.23 -4.73 15.42
C ALA A 87 -5.07 -5.83 16.09
N ASP A 88 -6.27 -6.09 15.57
CA ASP A 88 -7.18 -7.13 16.07
C ASP A 88 -6.76 -8.55 15.63
N GLY A 89 -5.68 -8.69 14.86
CA GLY A 89 -5.11 -10.00 14.50
C GLY A 89 -5.65 -10.62 13.21
N VAL A 90 -6.50 -9.91 12.47
CA VAL A 90 -7.17 -10.40 11.25
C VAL A 90 -6.17 -10.94 10.21
N MET A 91 -4.98 -10.35 10.09
CA MET A 91 -3.94 -10.84 9.16
C MET A 91 -3.48 -12.26 9.46
N THR A 92 -3.39 -12.61 10.75
CA THR A 92 -2.98 -13.95 11.19
C THR A 92 -4.06 -14.96 10.85
N GLU A 93 -5.32 -14.62 11.10
CA GLU A 93 -6.48 -15.47 10.78
C GLU A 93 -6.61 -15.71 9.27
N MET A 94 -6.50 -14.65 8.46
CA MET A 94 -6.49 -14.76 7.01
C MET A 94 -5.33 -15.61 6.50
N SER A 95 -4.14 -15.47 7.09
CA SER A 95 -2.97 -16.28 6.70
C SER A 95 -3.13 -17.76 7.07
N ALA A 96 -3.78 -18.06 8.20
CA ALA A 96 -4.07 -19.45 8.58
C ALA A 96 -5.06 -20.08 7.59
N ARG A 97 -6.13 -19.37 7.23
CA ARG A 97 -7.12 -19.83 6.24
C ARG A 97 -6.51 -20.14 4.88
N LEU A 98 -5.51 -19.37 4.42
CA LEU A 98 -4.79 -19.66 3.17
C LEU A 98 -4.07 -21.03 3.17
N GLY A 99 -3.78 -21.61 4.35
CA GLY A 99 -3.20 -22.93 4.47
C GLY A 99 -4.22 -24.06 4.62
N GLU A 100 -5.49 -23.73 4.80
CA GLU A 100 -6.59 -24.68 5.09
C GLU A 100 -7.64 -24.73 3.98
N ASP A 101 -7.78 -23.65 3.21
CA ASP A 101 -8.75 -23.48 2.13
C ASP A 101 -8.04 -23.31 0.79
N ASP A 102 -8.00 -24.40 0.01
CA ASP A 102 -7.35 -24.45 -1.30
C ASP A 102 -8.00 -23.50 -2.31
N GLU A 103 -9.31 -23.26 -2.21
CA GLU A 103 -10.02 -22.36 -3.12
C GLU A 103 -9.65 -20.90 -2.83
N LEU A 104 -9.63 -20.51 -1.55
CA LEU A 104 -9.16 -19.20 -1.13
C LEU A 104 -7.69 -18.97 -1.50
N ALA A 105 -6.84 -19.98 -1.34
CA ALA A 105 -5.43 -19.92 -1.72
C ALA A 105 -5.25 -19.72 -3.23
N GLU A 106 -6.04 -20.41 -4.05
CA GLU A 106 -6.08 -20.22 -5.51
C GLU A 106 -6.53 -18.81 -5.88
N GLN A 107 -7.63 -18.32 -5.30
CA GLN A 107 -8.12 -16.97 -5.57
C GLN A 107 -7.11 -15.90 -5.13
N HIS A 108 -6.41 -16.09 -4.01
CA HIS A 108 -5.36 -15.18 -3.55
C HIS A 108 -4.12 -15.20 -4.46
N ARG A 109 -3.80 -16.34 -5.07
CA ARG A 109 -2.75 -16.45 -6.10
C ARG A 109 -3.13 -15.71 -7.37
N ARG A 110 -4.39 -15.82 -7.82
CA ARG A 110 -4.90 -15.02 -8.95
C ARG A 110 -4.86 -13.52 -8.66
N ALA A 111 -5.17 -13.11 -7.43
CA ALA A 111 -5.03 -11.71 -7.00
C ALA A 111 -3.57 -11.22 -7.08
N HIS A 112 -2.61 -12.08 -6.71
CA HIS A 112 -1.19 -11.81 -6.88
C HIS A 112 -0.81 -11.63 -8.36
N GLU A 113 -1.24 -12.53 -9.24
CA GLU A 113 -0.98 -12.45 -10.68
C GLU A 113 -1.58 -11.18 -11.31
N ALA A 114 -2.83 -10.85 -10.96
CA ALA A 114 -3.51 -9.63 -11.39
C ALA A 114 -2.74 -8.36 -10.94
N PHE A 115 -2.20 -8.36 -9.71
CA PHE A 115 -1.36 -7.26 -9.23
C PHE A 115 -0.09 -7.10 -10.08
N LEU A 116 0.58 -8.21 -10.44
CA LEU A 116 1.79 -8.18 -11.26
C LEU A 116 1.50 -7.62 -12.66
N VAL A 117 0.42 -8.07 -13.29
CA VAL A 117 -0.04 -7.57 -14.60
C VAL A 117 -0.34 -6.08 -14.53
N ALA A 118 -1.09 -5.63 -13.53
CA ALA A 118 -1.40 -4.22 -13.35
C ALA A 118 -0.14 -3.38 -13.13
N ARG A 119 0.82 -3.86 -12.31
CA ARG A 119 2.10 -3.17 -12.11
C ARG A 119 2.92 -3.06 -13.39
N ALA A 120 2.96 -4.11 -14.20
CA ALA A 120 3.66 -4.07 -15.49
C ALA A 120 3.04 -3.00 -16.41
N ALA A 121 1.71 -2.96 -16.51
CA ALA A 121 1.00 -1.93 -17.29
C ALA A 121 1.28 -0.50 -16.78
N VAL A 122 1.31 -0.31 -15.45
CA VAL A 122 1.71 0.96 -14.82
C VAL A 122 3.15 1.33 -15.19
N GLY A 123 4.07 0.38 -15.14
CA GLY A 123 5.48 0.60 -15.47
C GLY A 123 5.73 0.99 -16.92
N GLU A 124 5.02 0.35 -17.87
CA GLU A 124 5.06 0.71 -19.29
C GLU A 124 4.52 2.13 -19.51
N ARG A 125 3.35 2.46 -18.95
CA ARG A 125 2.76 3.80 -19.06
C ARG A 125 3.64 4.89 -18.42
N ALA A 126 4.30 4.56 -17.30
CA ALA A 126 5.18 5.47 -16.60
C ALA A 126 6.56 5.63 -17.28
N GLY A 127 6.88 4.79 -18.27
CA GLY A 127 8.19 4.77 -18.92
C GLY A 127 9.31 4.24 -18.03
N THR A 128 8.99 3.52 -16.94
CA THR A 128 10.00 2.90 -16.08
C THR A 128 10.46 1.54 -16.62
N GLY A 129 9.63 0.91 -17.46
CA GLY A 129 9.86 -0.44 -17.97
C GLY A 129 9.93 -1.50 -16.86
N PRO A 130 10.53 -2.67 -17.16
CA PRO A 130 10.74 -3.74 -16.19
C PRO A 130 11.60 -3.32 -14.99
N VAL A 131 11.28 -3.87 -13.81
CA VAL A 131 12.01 -3.63 -12.55
C VAL A 131 12.43 -4.99 -11.97
N PRO A 132 13.57 -5.56 -12.40
CA PRO A 132 13.98 -6.92 -12.03
C PRO A 132 14.10 -7.17 -10.52
N GLU A 133 14.41 -6.13 -9.74
CA GLU A 133 14.59 -6.22 -8.28
C GLU A 133 13.31 -6.61 -7.52
N ILE A 134 12.14 -6.44 -8.15
CA ILE A 134 10.82 -6.75 -7.57
C ILE A 134 10.02 -7.69 -8.46
N ASP A 135 10.64 -8.31 -9.46
CA ASP A 135 9.96 -9.24 -10.37
C ASP A 135 9.40 -10.45 -9.61
N GLY A 136 8.21 -10.90 -10.00
CA GLY A 136 7.45 -11.94 -9.29
C GLY A 136 7.05 -11.61 -7.84
N VAL A 137 7.44 -10.46 -7.28
CA VAL A 137 7.10 -10.05 -5.92
C VAL A 137 5.98 -9.01 -5.94
N SER A 138 4.78 -9.37 -5.53
CA SER A 138 3.72 -8.40 -5.27
C SER A 138 3.86 -7.76 -3.88
N ALA A 139 2.88 -6.96 -3.48
CA ALA A 139 2.80 -6.42 -2.13
C ALA A 139 1.92 -7.29 -1.21
N GLY A 140 1.85 -6.93 0.08
CA GLY A 140 0.88 -7.54 1.01
C GLY A 140 1.22 -8.94 1.51
N GLY A 141 2.32 -9.56 1.06
CA GLY A 141 2.69 -10.93 1.44
C GLY A 141 2.12 -12.00 0.53
N MET A 142 1.32 -11.61 -0.47
CA MET A 142 0.76 -12.51 -1.47
C MET A 142 1.88 -13.26 -2.22
N PRO A 143 1.63 -14.47 -2.73
CA PRO A 143 0.35 -15.19 -2.65
C PRO A 143 0.20 -16.10 -1.43
N THR A 144 1.18 -16.17 -0.53
CA THR A 144 1.22 -17.23 0.49
C THR A 144 0.80 -16.79 1.88
N ARG A 145 0.71 -15.48 2.14
CA ARG A 145 0.31 -14.96 3.46
C ARG A 145 -0.17 -13.51 3.38
N VAL A 146 -0.77 -13.02 4.47
CA VAL A 146 -1.13 -11.61 4.64
C VAL A 146 -0.17 -10.93 5.62
N LYS A 147 0.68 -10.03 5.11
CA LYS A 147 1.60 -9.21 5.92
C LYS A 147 1.06 -7.80 6.23
N CYS A 148 0.12 -7.31 5.42
CA CYS A 148 -0.44 -5.97 5.52
C CYS A 148 -1.75 -5.88 4.73
N LEU A 149 -2.84 -5.48 5.40
CA LEU A 149 -4.16 -5.30 4.81
C LEU A 149 -4.27 -4.03 3.97
N HIS A 150 -3.51 -2.99 4.29
CA HIS A 150 -3.58 -1.70 3.58
C HIS A 150 -3.44 -1.85 2.06
N VAL A 151 -2.53 -2.71 1.62
CA VAL A 151 -2.31 -2.94 0.19
C VAL A 151 -3.30 -3.93 -0.42
N LEU A 152 -3.85 -4.87 0.37
CA LEU A 152 -4.94 -5.72 -0.13
C LEU A 152 -6.20 -4.91 -0.38
N VAL A 153 -6.56 -4.02 0.57
CA VAL A 153 -7.65 -3.05 0.43
C VAL A 153 -7.38 -2.10 -0.74
N ALA A 154 -6.17 -1.55 -0.86
CA ALA A 154 -5.82 -0.68 -1.98
C ALA A 154 -5.97 -1.38 -3.34
N HIS A 155 -5.54 -2.64 -3.42
CA HIS A 155 -5.64 -3.44 -4.63
C HIS A 155 -7.10 -3.76 -4.96
N ALA A 156 -7.89 -4.24 -3.99
CA ALA A 156 -9.32 -4.54 -4.16
C ALA A 156 -10.11 -3.31 -4.61
N LEU A 157 -9.90 -2.14 -3.98
CA LEU A 157 -10.54 -0.89 -4.40
C LEU A 157 -10.17 -0.46 -5.83
N SER A 158 -8.96 -0.80 -6.30
CA SER A 158 -8.47 -0.40 -7.61
C SER A 158 -8.87 -1.38 -8.72
N ALA A 159 -8.88 -2.67 -8.41
CA ALA A 159 -9.17 -3.74 -9.36
C ALA A 159 -10.66 -4.06 -9.47
N GLY A 160 -11.42 -3.72 -8.43
CA GLY A 160 -12.84 -4.02 -8.32
C GLY A 160 -13.12 -5.28 -7.49
N PRO A 161 -14.39 -5.46 -7.08
CA PRO A 161 -14.81 -6.59 -6.25
C PRO A 161 -14.50 -7.94 -6.91
N GLY A 162 -14.11 -8.92 -6.11
CA GLY A 162 -13.84 -10.30 -6.53
C GLY A 162 -12.41 -10.54 -7.01
N VAL A 163 -11.63 -9.50 -7.31
CA VAL A 163 -10.24 -9.66 -7.77
C VAL A 163 -9.30 -10.03 -6.61
N ASN A 164 -9.56 -9.52 -5.41
CA ASN A 164 -8.75 -9.80 -4.23
C ASN A 164 -9.66 -10.11 -3.03
N PRO A 165 -10.03 -11.39 -2.81
CA PRO A 165 -11.06 -11.76 -1.84
C PRO A 165 -10.73 -11.32 -0.41
N LEU A 166 -9.46 -11.43 0.01
CA LEU A 166 -9.04 -10.97 1.34
C LEU A 166 -9.03 -9.43 1.44
N GLY A 167 -8.83 -8.73 0.33
CA GLY A 167 -9.02 -7.28 0.26
C GLY A 167 -10.49 -6.88 0.38
N ASP A 168 -11.38 -7.63 -0.26
CA ASP A 168 -12.84 -7.43 -0.18
C ASP A 168 -13.38 -7.73 1.23
N GLU A 169 -12.92 -8.83 1.85
CA GLU A 169 -13.23 -9.15 3.25
C GLU A 169 -12.76 -8.03 4.19
N ALA A 170 -11.56 -7.48 3.98
CA ALA A 170 -11.07 -6.35 4.77
C ALA A 170 -11.88 -5.06 4.55
N ILE A 171 -12.34 -4.79 3.32
CA ILE A 171 -13.27 -3.68 3.03
C ILE A 171 -14.59 -3.87 3.78
N ALA A 172 -15.15 -5.09 3.78
CA ALA A 172 -16.34 -5.40 4.55
C ALA A 172 -16.11 -5.24 6.06
N GLY A 173 -14.96 -5.68 6.56
CA GLY A 173 -14.58 -5.57 7.97
C GLY A 173 -14.47 -4.13 8.48
N ILE A 174 -14.12 -3.17 7.62
CA ILE A 174 -14.04 -1.75 8.00
C ILE A 174 -15.36 -0.98 7.86
N ALA A 175 -16.46 -1.63 7.45
CA ALA A 175 -17.79 -1.03 7.28
C ALA A 175 -18.28 -0.18 8.49
N PRO A 176 -17.99 -0.54 9.76
CA PRO A 176 -18.35 0.32 10.90
C PRO A 176 -17.74 1.72 10.88
N TRP A 177 -16.62 1.91 10.16
CA TRP A 177 -15.92 3.19 10.08
C TRP A 177 -15.97 3.84 8.69
N TRP A 178 -16.13 3.04 7.64
CA TRP A 178 -16.12 3.53 6.27
C TRP A 178 -16.87 2.60 5.32
N THR A 179 -17.66 3.17 4.41
CA THR A 179 -18.30 2.46 3.29
C THR A 179 -18.04 3.19 1.98
N ALA A 180 -17.99 2.46 0.87
CA ALA A 180 -17.61 3.02 -0.44
C ALA A 180 -18.61 4.04 -0.99
N ASP A 181 -19.87 3.96 -0.57
CA ASP A 181 -20.97 4.82 -1.00
C ASP A 181 -21.09 6.13 -0.22
N ARG A 182 -20.33 6.30 0.89
CA ARG A 182 -20.39 7.48 1.74
C ARG A 182 -19.06 8.24 1.75
N CYS A 183 -19.14 9.57 1.68
CA CYS A 183 -17.97 10.43 1.83
C CYS A 183 -17.52 10.50 3.29
N SER A 184 -16.22 10.29 3.52
CA SER A 184 -15.55 10.46 4.82
C SER A 184 -14.35 11.42 4.75
N CYS A 185 -14.31 12.31 3.75
CA CYS A 185 -13.17 13.20 3.53
C CYS A 185 -13.16 14.45 4.44
N ALA A 186 -14.34 14.94 4.83
CA ALA A 186 -14.44 16.15 5.64
C ALA A 186 -13.79 15.94 7.01
N GLY A 187 -12.78 16.77 7.34
CA GLY A 187 -12.03 16.68 8.59
C GLY A 187 -11.07 15.50 8.70
N ALA A 188 -10.92 14.67 7.66
CA ALA A 188 -10.01 13.51 7.69
C ALA A 188 -8.53 13.89 7.53
N TRP A 189 -8.25 15.03 6.90
CA TRP A 189 -6.95 15.67 6.82
C TRP A 189 -7.15 17.19 6.76
N ASP A 190 -6.06 17.95 6.93
CA ASP A 190 -6.11 19.40 6.72
C ASP A 190 -6.21 19.73 5.22
N THR A 191 -7.44 19.91 4.73
CA THR A 191 -7.72 20.22 3.32
C THR A 191 -7.28 21.63 2.92
N ALA A 192 -7.20 22.55 3.87
CA ALA A 192 -6.81 23.95 3.63
C ALA A 192 -5.31 24.19 3.89
N GLY A 193 -4.66 23.26 4.59
CA GLY A 193 -3.26 23.30 4.93
C GLY A 193 -2.33 23.35 3.73
N GLN A 194 -1.12 23.85 3.99
CA GLN A 194 -0.04 23.86 3.01
C GLN A 194 0.29 22.42 2.61
N VAL A 195 0.42 22.19 1.30
CA VAL A 195 0.87 20.91 0.76
C VAL A 195 2.28 20.64 1.30
N PRO A 196 2.54 19.48 1.92
CA PRO A 196 3.89 19.15 2.37
C PRO A 196 4.87 19.18 1.21
N ALA A 197 5.92 20.00 1.30
CA ALA A 197 6.91 20.17 0.24
C ALA A 197 8.18 19.31 0.44
N VAL A 198 8.40 18.76 1.62
CA VAL A 198 9.61 18.02 1.98
C VAL A 198 9.27 16.64 2.54
N ASP A 199 9.85 15.58 1.98
CA ASP A 199 9.72 14.22 2.51
C ASP A 199 10.75 13.99 3.64
N LEU A 200 10.26 14.07 4.88
CA LEU A 200 11.06 13.86 6.10
C LEU A 200 11.17 12.40 6.53
N SER A 201 10.69 11.46 5.69
CA SER A 201 10.74 10.03 5.98
C SER A 201 12.15 9.55 6.29
N ARG A 202 12.26 8.48 7.09
CA ARG A 202 13.58 7.92 7.44
C ARG A 202 14.33 7.42 6.20
N HIS A 203 13.58 7.01 5.17
CA HIS A 203 14.13 6.49 3.94
C HIS A 203 14.87 7.58 3.16
N THR A 204 14.31 8.78 2.99
CA THR A 204 15.01 9.88 2.29
C THR A 204 16.29 10.31 3.00
N ARG A 205 16.33 10.22 4.34
CA ARG A 205 17.54 10.53 5.12
C ARG A 205 18.72 9.59 4.86
N THR A 206 18.50 8.39 4.32
CA THR A 206 19.57 7.41 4.02
C THR A 206 19.68 7.09 2.54
N GLN A 207 18.78 7.60 1.71
CA GLN A 207 18.75 7.36 0.27
C GLN A 207 19.82 8.19 -0.46
N GLY A 208 20.47 7.59 -1.46
CA GLY A 208 21.56 8.21 -2.24
C GLY A 208 22.93 8.23 -1.54
N LEU A 209 22.99 7.76 -0.29
CA LEU A 209 24.26 7.59 0.42
C LEU A 209 24.96 6.31 -0.06
N THR A 210 26.24 6.42 -0.35
CA THR A 210 27.15 5.30 -0.55
C THR A 210 27.19 4.41 0.70
N VAL A 211 27.70 3.19 0.53
CA VAL A 211 27.89 2.24 1.64
C VAL A 211 28.73 2.86 2.76
N GLU A 212 29.77 3.60 2.39
CA GLU A 212 30.68 4.29 3.31
C GLU A 212 30.00 5.44 4.08
N GLU A 213 29.13 6.21 3.42
CA GLU A 213 28.35 7.27 4.07
C GLU A 213 27.30 6.69 5.02
N LEU A 214 26.70 5.55 4.67
CA LEU A 214 25.78 4.81 5.54
C LEU A 214 26.49 4.28 6.79
N GLU A 215 27.69 3.72 6.64
CA GLU A 215 28.53 3.25 7.74
C GLU A 215 28.97 4.38 8.65
N THR A 216 29.42 5.51 8.08
CA THR A 216 29.77 6.72 8.83
C THR A 216 28.59 7.22 9.66
N LYS A 217 27.39 7.25 9.09
CA LYS A 217 26.17 7.68 9.77
C LYS A 217 25.72 6.70 10.87
N ARG A 218 25.91 5.39 10.66
CA ARG A 218 25.69 4.35 11.67
C ARG A 218 26.67 4.51 12.84
N ALA A 219 27.95 4.76 12.55
CA ALA A 219 28.98 4.98 13.57
C ALA A 219 28.71 6.25 14.41
N ALA A 220 28.26 7.33 13.76
CA ALA A 220 27.87 8.56 14.46
C ALA A 220 26.70 8.30 15.43
N ARG A 221 25.65 7.58 15.00
CA ARG A 221 24.52 7.23 15.89
C ARG A 221 24.92 6.37 17.08
N ARG A 222 25.85 5.43 16.89
CA ARG A 222 26.38 4.60 17.99
C ARG A 222 27.10 5.44 19.05
N ARG A 223 27.82 6.49 18.63
CA ARG A 223 28.47 7.45 19.54
C ARG A 223 27.50 8.39 20.25
N SER A 224 26.31 8.59 19.69
CA SER A 224 25.29 9.50 20.23
C SER A 224 24.20 8.79 21.05
N ALA A 225 24.23 7.46 21.15
CA ALA A 225 23.31 6.72 22.00
C ALA A 225 23.75 6.87 23.47
N PRO A 226 22.89 7.35 24.38
CA PRO A 226 23.24 7.43 25.80
C PRO A 226 23.49 6.03 26.34
N GLY A 227 24.59 5.85 27.07
CA GLY A 227 24.93 4.58 27.71
C GLY A 227 23.84 4.17 28.69
N THR A 228 23.34 2.94 28.56
CA THR A 228 22.64 2.27 29.66
C THR A 228 23.69 1.98 30.73
N ASP A 229 23.84 2.90 31.69
CA ASP A 229 24.65 2.66 32.87
C ASP A 229 23.90 1.63 33.73
N GLY A 230 24.46 0.43 33.81
CA GLY A 230 23.97 -0.63 34.66
C GLY A 230 24.34 -0.27 36.10
N GLY A 231 23.33 0.01 36.92
CA GLY A 231 23.51 0.09 38.36
C GLY A 231 23.98 -1.25 38.90
N SER A 232 25.22 -1.27 39.39
CA SER A 232 25.72 -2.28 40.31
C SER A 232 26.02 -1.57 41.63
N ASP A 233 25.03 -1.51 42.51
CA ASP A 233 25.27 -1.31 43.94
C ASP A 233 25.28 -2.72 44.57
N GLU A 234 26.49 -3.28 44.66
CA GLU A 234 26.86 -4.31 45.63
C GLU A 234 27.87 -3.66 46.59
N GLU A 235 27.53 -3.66 47.89
CA GLU A 235 28.37 -3.63 49.11
C GLU A 235 27.50 -3.02 50.22
N GLU A 236 27.40 -3.50 51.46
CA GLU A 236 27.76 -4.72 52.20
C GLU A 236 27.09 -4.52 53.59
N ASP A 237 27.17 -5.51 54.47
CA ASP A 237 26.66 -5.54 55.87
C ASP A 237 26.79 -4.25 56.71
#